data_AF-A0A382EAZ2-F1
#
_entry.id   AF-A0A382EAZ2-F1
#
_cell.length_a   1.000
_cell.length_b   1.000
_cell.length_c   1.000
_cell.angle_alpha   90.00
_cell.angle_beta   90.00
_cell.angle_gamma   90.00
#
_symmetry.space_group_name_H-M   'P 1'
#
loop_
_entity.id
_entity.type
_entity.pdbx_description
1 polymer ?
#
loop_
_entity_poly.entity_id
_entity_poly.type
_entity_poly.pdbx_seq_one_letter_code
_entity_poly.pdbx_strand_id
1 'polypeptide(L)' 'MELSEERILRTIFEVVDEVNKMLPEERRLQKLPDTFLAGDSGNLDSLGLIN' A
#
# COMPACT_ATOMS: atom_id res chain seq x y z
N MET A 1 -10.48 -10.69 16.39
CA MET A 1 -10.58 -11.22 15.01
C MET A 1 -9.15 -11.40 14.54
N GLU A 2 -8.66 -12.64 14.44
CA GLU A 2 -7.27 -12.85 13.98
C GLU A 2 -7.12 -12.41 12.52
N LEU A 3 -6.18 -11.52 12.27
CA LEU A 3 -5.75 -11.13 10.93
C LEU A 3 -4.74 -12.18 10.47
N SER A 4 -5.14 -13.06 9.55
CA SER A 4 -4.18 -13.93 8.87
C SER A 4 -3.36 -13.09 7.90
N GLU A 5 -2.10 -13.47 7.70
CA GLU A 5 -1.19 -12.83 6.74
C GLU A 5 -1.83 -12.70 5.35
N GLU A 6 -2.52 -13.74 4.89
CA GLU A 6 -3.28 -13.74 3.64
C GLU A 6 -4.35 -12.64 3.58
N ARG A 7 -5.07 -12.42 4.69
CA ARG A 7 -6.09 -11.37 4.77
C ARG A 7 -5.45 -9.98 4.72
N ILE A 8 -4.32 -9.79 5.40
CA ILE A 8 -3.57 -8.53 5.38
C ILE A 8 -3.09 -8.23 3.95
N LEU A 9 -2.46 -9.22 3.31
CA LEU A 9 -1.93 -9.09 1.96
C LEU A 9 -3.04 -8.75 0.96
N ARG A 10 -4.18 -9.44 1.04
CA ARG A 10 -5.34 -9.16 0.18
C ARG A 10 -5.84 -7.73 0.37
N THR A 11 -6.00 -7.27 1.62
CA THR A 11 -6.44 -5.91 1.90
C THR A 11 -5.48 -4.86 1.36
N ILE A 12 -4.16 -5.07 1.49
CA ILE A 12 -3.16 -4.16 0.92
C ILE A 12 -3.29 -4.08 -0.61
N PHE A 13 -3.44 -5.23 -1.27
CA PHE A 13 -3.59 -5.29 -2.73
C PHE A 13 -4.88 -4.65 -3.24
N GLU A 14 -5.99 -4.78 -2.51
CA GLU A 14 -7.24 -4.08 -2.81
C GLU A 14 -7.06 -2.55 -2.73
N VAL A 15 -6.33 -2.05 -1.73
CA VAL A 15 -6.01 -0.63 -1.62
C VAL A 15 -5.12 -0.15 -2.77
N VAL A 16 -4.12 -0.93 -3.17
CA VAL A 16 -3.27 -0.62 -4.33
C VAL A 16 -4.10 -0.53 -5.62
N ASP A 17 -5.11 -1.39 -5.78
CA ASP A 17 -6.03 -1.32 -6.93
C ASP A 17 -6.83 -0.03 -6.95
N GLU A 18 -7.35 0.44 -5.82
CA GLU A 18 -8.05 1.73 -5.75
C GLU A 18 -7.14 2.90 -6.10
N VAL A 19 -5.89 2.90 -5.63
CA VAL A 19 -4.90 3.93 -5.98
C VAL A 19 -4.58 3.89 -7.49
N ASN A 20 -4.44 2.71 -8.07
CA ASN A 20 -4.15 2.54 -9.49
C ASN A 20 -5.26 3.04 -10.42
N LYS A 21 -6.52 3.09 -9.96
CA LYS A 21 -7.62 3.70 -10.73
C LYS A 21 -7.47 5.21 -10.87
N MET A 22 -6.80 5.85 -9.92
CA MET A 22 -6.58 7.30 -9.89
C MET A 22 -5.29 7.72 -10.63
N LEU A 23 -4.42 6.76 -10.97
CA LEU A 23 -3.14 6.99 -11.61
C LEU A 23 -3.20 6.71 -13.12
N PRO A 24 -2.48 7.50 -13.94
CA PRO A 24 -2.26 7.17 -15.34
C PRO A 24 -1.44 5.87 -15.44
N GLU A 25 -1.57 5.15 -16.56
CA GLU A 25 -1.07 3.79 -16.71
C GLU A 25 0.43 3.66 -16.44
N GLU A 26 1.21 4.68 -16.82
CA GLU A 26 2.67 4.72 -16.66
C GLU A 26 3.10 4.89 -15.20
N ARG A 27 2.17 5.24 -14.30
CA ARG A 27 2.43 5.45 -12.87
C ARG A 27 1.73 4.44 -11.97
N ARG A 28 1.05 3.43 -12.52
CA ARG A 28 0.40 2.40 -11.72
C ARG A 28 1.43 1.57 -10.96
N LEU A 29 1.13 1.28 -9.70
CA LEU A 29 1.89 0.43 -8.81
C LEU A 29 1.66 -1.05 -9.15
N GLN A 30 2.71 -1.85 -9.14
CA GLN A 30 2.61 -3.30 -9.32
C GLN A 30 2.15 -3.96 -8.02
N LYS A 31 1.32 -5.01 -8.08
CA LYS A 31 0.89 -5.79 -6.92
C LYS A 31 1.82 -6.98 -6.65
N LEU A 32 3.03 -6.70 -6.21
CA LEU A 32 3.97 -7.71 -5.73
C LEU A 32 4.15 -7.56 -4.22
N PRO A 33 4.37 -8.66 -3.48
CA PRO A 33 4.70 -8.59 -2.05
C PRO A 33 5.93 -7.70 -1.78
N ASP A 34 6.86 -7.68 -2.74
CA ASP A 34 8.09 -6.90 -2.67
C ASP A 34 7.97 -5.51 -3.33
N THR A 35 6.75 -5.10 -3.75
CA THR A 35 6.56 -3.77 -4.34
C THR A 35 6.88 -2.71 -3.30
N PHE A 36 7.87 -1.89 -3.61
CA PHE A 36 8.26 -0.77 -2.78
C PHE A 36 7.19 0.34 -2.85
N LEU A 37 6.45 0.53 -1.75
CA LEU A 37 5.47 1.60 -1.61
C LEU A 37 6.18 2.87 -1.13
N ALA A 38 6.77 3.63 -2.05
CA ALA A 38 7.42 4.90 -1.74
C ALA A 38 7.01 6.02 -2.71
N GLY A 39 6.92 7.23 -2.18
CA GLY A 39 6.69 8.46 -2.93
C GLY A 39 7.14 9.67 -2.09
N ASP A 40 7.36 10.82 -2.71
CA ASP A 40 7.87 12.03 -2.02
C ASP A 40 6.96 12.53 -0.88
N SER A 41 5.67 12.18 -0.92
CA SER A 41 4.69 12.46 0.14
C SER A 41 4.42 11.25 1.05
N GLY A 42 5.08 10.12 0.79
CA GLY A 42 4.96 8.87 1.52
C GLY A 42 5.86 8.80 2.75
N ASN A 43 5.88 9.86 3.57
CA ASN A 43 6.23 9.70 4.98
C ASN A 43 5.11 8.88 5.62
N LEU A 44 5.15 7.56 5.42
CA LEU A 44 4.62 6.62 6.39
C LEU A 44 5.50 6.77 7.63
N ASP A 45 5.26 7.83 8.40
CA ASP A 45 5.62 7.89 9.80
C ASP A 45 4.92 6.72 10.48
N SER A 46 5.58 5.56 10.42
CA SER A 46 5.23 4.35 11.14
C SER A 46 5.31 4.57 12.67
N LEU A 47 5.60 5.81 13.10
CA LEU A 47 5.74 6.26 14.47
C LEU A 47 5.14 7.66 14.72
N GLY A 48 4.03 8.03 14.06
CA GLY A 48 3.16 9.12 14.53
C GLY A 48 2.45 8.85 15.88
N LEU A 49 3.00 7.93 16.69
CA LEU A 49 2.58 7.57 18.05
C LEU A 49 3.57 8.08 19.12
N ILE A 50 4.55 8.92 18.80
CA ILE A 50 5.39 9.55 19.83
C ILE A 50 5.44 11.08 19.65
N ASN A 51 4.71 11.73 20.57
CA ASN A 51 4.54 13.14 20.95
C ASN A 51 3.55 13.99 20.16
#